data_AF-A0A7C8DXE1-F1
#
_entry.id   AF-A0A7C8DXE1-F1
#
_cell.length_a   1.000
_cell.length_b   1.000
_cell.length_c   1.000
_cell.angle_alpha   90.00
_cell.angle_beta   90.00
_cell.angle_gamma   90.00
#
_symmetry.space_group_name_H-M   'P 1'
#
loop_
_entity.id
_entity.type
_entity.pdbx_description
1 polymer ?
#
loop_
_entity_poly.entity_id
_entity_poly.type
_entity_poly.pdbx_seq_one_letter_code
_entity_poly.pdbx_strand_id
1 'polypeptide(L)'
;PRPDSPSPVAGFVLDQFVTFPSRDGFEISLDMTVEFELEPESIAWVFRQFGDLPAVVDNIIMPQILSISRLKGSAYRATDFIVGEGREKFQVDLKESLSKTLAERKIVVHNALIRHVNVPDQILQPIRQASIAQEEDLTNQEKQNTARRQAQLNTEMSLIQQKGQEVEQQTERIKAVIRAEQEKQVAEINADTLKKSSEIAKRTAEIRAEKTRTLGKAQADVKAWVEGERAKGLKMQTDVFGDSSAFALWEFSSRLNPEIRVNLIHAGEGTLWTDLEKATIGELGGAAMLRKGRYPAPNPGMATKGLPMPEKDSARP
;
A
#
# COMPACT_ATOMS: atom_id res chain seq x y z
N PRO A 1 34.03 -2.45 -75.76
CA PRO A 1 34.91 -3.50 -75.19
C PRO A 1 34.27 -4.09 -73.93
N ARG A 2 33.59 -5.23 -74.05
CA ARG A 2 33.17 -6.04 -72.89
C ARG A 2 34.41 -6.77 -72.36
N PRO A 3 34.61 -6.87 -71.03
CA PRO A 3 35.71 -7.66 -70.49
C PRO A 3 35.48 -9.13 -70.81
N ASP A 4 36.55 -9.80 -71.22
CA ASP A 4 36.58 -11.21 -71.56
C ASP A 4 36.01 -12.05 -70.40
N SER A 5 35.03 -12.88 -70.72
CA SER A 5 34.51 -13.91 -69.82
C SER A 5 35.64 -14.86 -69.41
N PRO A 6 35.75 -15.25 -68.12
CA PRO A 6 36.75 -16.22 -67.70
C PRO A 6 36.53 -17.53 -68.46
N SER A 7 37.61 -18.02 -69.08
CA SER A 7 37.65 -19.28 -69.81
C SER A 7 37.11 -20.42 -68.92
N PRO A 8 36.29 -21.35 -69.44
CA PRO A 8 35.79 -22.46 -68.66
C PRO A 8 36.97 -23.31 -68.18
N VAL A 9 37.15 -23.41 -66.87
CA VAL A 9 38.08 -24.36 -66.26
C VAL A 9 37.60 -25.75 -66.66
N ALA A 10 38.38 -26.47 -67.46
CA ALA A 10 38.05 -27.83 -67.86
C ALA A 10 38.11 -28.73 -66.62
N GLY A 11 36.95 -28.97 -65.99
CA GLY A 11 36.83 -29.86 -64.85
C GLY A 11 36.91 -31.31 -65.29
N PHE A 12 38.07 -31.94 -65.11
CA PHE A 12 38.19 -33.40 -65.16
C PHE A 12 37.82 -33.97 -63.79
N VAL A 13 36.72 -34.73 -63.73
CA VAL A 13 36.33 -35.47 -62.52
C VAL A 13 36.85 -36.90 -62.66
N LEU A 14 37.85 -37.23 -61.85
CA LEU A 14 38.32 -38.59 -61.66
C LEU A 14 37.85 -39.08 -60.29
N ASP A 15 37.03 -40.13 -60.29
CA ASP A 15 36.47 -40.73 -59.07
C ASP A 15 37.41 -41.83 -58.56
N GLN A 16 38.59 -41.41 -58.09
CA GLN A 16 39.59 -42.33 -57.56
C GLN A 16 39.91 -42.02 -56.10
N PHE A 17 39.55 -42.95 -55.22
CA PHE A 17 39.94 -42.92 -53.82
C PHE A 17 41.42 -43.25 -53.66
N VAL A 18 42.11 -42.48 -52.83
CA VAL A 18 43.49 -42.73 -52.45
C VAL A 18 43.49 -43.49 -51.14
N THR A 19 43.89 -44.77 -51.19
CA THR A 19 43.99 -45.62 -50.00
C THR A 19 45.43 -45.71 -49.51
N PHE A 20 45.66 -45.45 -48.23
CA PHE A 20 46.97 -45.56 -47.59
C PHE A 20 46.86 -45.98 -46.12
N PRO A 21 47.89 -46.66 -45.57
CA PRO A 21 47.96 -46.94 -44.15
C PRO A 21 48.38 -45.68 -43.37
N SER A 22 47.69 -45.41 -42.28
CA SER A 22 48.08 -44.40 -41.28
C SER A 22 49.25 -44.87 -40.43
N ARG A 23 49.81 -43.95 -39.61
CA ARG A 23 50.89 -44.25 -38.66
C ARG A 23 50.54 -45.39 -37.69
N ASP A 24 49.26 -45.49 -37.34
CA ASP A 24 48.73 -46.46 -36.40
C ASP A 24 48.33 -47.79 -37.10
N GLY A 25 48.61 -47.93 -38.41
CA GLY A 25 48.41 -49.16 -39.19
C GLY A 25 47.02 -49.33 -39.80
N PHE A 26 46.10 -48.38 -39.59
CA PHE A 26 44.76 -48.44 -40.16
C PHE A 26 44.73 -47.94 -41.60
N GLU A 27 44.02 -48.64 -42.48
CA GLU A 27 43.77 -48.20 -43.85
C GLU A 27 42.76 -47.05 -43.88
N ILE A 28 43.16 -45.94 -44.49
CA ILE A 28 42.33 -44.76 -44.69
C ILE A 28 42.11 -44.59 -46.18
N SER A 29 40.87 -44.33 -46.58
CA SER A 29 40.54 -43.99 -47.96
C SER A 29 40.11 -42.53 -48.03
N LEU A 30 40.79 -41.77 -48.87
CA LEU A 30 40.61 -40.32 -48.95
C LEU A 30 40.20 -39.91 -50.37
N ASP A 31 39.22 -39.02 -50.43
CA ASP A 31 38.77 -38.35 -51.64
C ASP A 31 39.26 -36.89 -51.62
N MET A 32 39.88 -36.46 -52.72
CA MET A 32 40.45 -35.12 -52.84
C MET A 32 40.18 -34.48 -54.20
N THR A 33 40.21 -33.15 -54.21
CA THR A 33 40.20 -32.32 -55.41
C THR A 33 41.54 -31.62 -55.52
N VAL A 34 42.21 -31.74 -56.68
CA VAL A 34 43.45 -31.02 -56.94
C VAL A 34 43.21 -30.06 -58.11
N GLU A 35 43.44 -28.79 -57.86
CA GLU A 35 43.41 -27.73 -58.87
C GLU A 35 44.82 -27.49 -59.35
N PHE A 36 45.05 -27.71 -60.65
CA PHE A 36 46.35 -27.52 -61.28
C PHE A 36 46.22 -26.74 -62.59
N GLU A 37 47.32 -26.12 -63.00
CA GLU A 37 47.46 -25.35 -64.22
C GLU A 37 48.73 -25.77 -64.96
N LEU A 38 48.62 -25.83 -66.28
CA LEU A 38 49.76 -26.04 -67.18
C LEU A 38 50.18 -24.67 -67.72
N GLU A 39 51.39 -24.23 -67.43
CA GLU A 39 51.87 -22.93 -67.89
C GLU A 39 51.88 -22.87 -69.43
N PRO A 40 51.32 -21.81 -70.05
CA PRO A 40 51.28 -21.68 -71.51
C PRO A 40 52.66 -21.74 -72.18
N GLU A 41 53.70 -21.28 -71.49
CA GLU A 41 55.08 -21.30 -71.99
C GLU A 41 55.66 -22.72 -72.05
N SER A 42 55.23 -23.60 -71.15
CA SER A 42 55.75 -24.96 -70.99
C SER A 42 54.84 -26.04 -71.57
N ILE A 43 53.61 -25.71 -71.96
CA ILE A 43 52.60 -26.68 -72.39
C ILE A 43 53.04 -27.51 -73.61
N ALA A 44 53.76 -26.90 -74.56
CA ALA A 44 54.28 -27.61 -75.73
C ALA A 44 55.35 -28.65 -75.35
N TRP A 45 56.16 -28.34 -74.33
CA TRP A 45 57.16 -29.27 -73.79
C TRP A 45 56.49 -30.42 -73.03
N VAL A 46 55.51 -30.10 -72.17
CA VAL A 46 54.73 -31.10 -71.41
C VAL A 46 54.01 -32.04 -72.38
N PHE A 47 53.35 -31.49 -73.40
CA PHE A 47 52.62 -32.27 -74.40
C PHE A 47 53.56 -33.19 -75.21
N ARG A 48 54.73 -32.70 -75.62
CA ARG A 48 55.71 -33.51 -76.34
C ARG A 48 56.29 -34.63 -75.46
N GLN A 49 56.54 -34.35 -74.18
CA GLN A 49 57.21 -35.28 -73.28
C GLN A 49 56.27 -36.34 -72.71
N PHE A 50 55.01 -35.97 -72.47
CA PHE A 50 54.06 -36.77 -71.70
C PHE A 50 52.74 -37.05 -72.41
N GLY A 51 52.48 -36.42 -73.56
CA GLY A 51 51.30 -36.63 -74.39
C GLY A 51 50.13 -35.69 -74.06
N ASP A 52 48.93 -36.13 -74.44
CA ASP A 52 47.68 -35.39 -74.24
C ASP A 52 47.37 -35.15 -72.75
N LEU A 53 46.47 -34.20 -72.46
CA LEU A 53 46.08 -33.86 -71.09
C LEU A 53 45.64 -35.08 -70.25
N PRO A 54 44.82 -36.04 -70.74
CA PRO A 54 44.51 -37.27 -70.00
C PRO A 54 45.75 -38.11 -69.69
N ALA A 55 46.70 -38.18 -70.62
CA ALA A 55 47.95 -38.92 -70.41
C ALA A 55 48.85 -38.25 -69.36
N VAL A 56 48.87 -36.92 -69.28
CA VAL A 56 49.57 -36.18 -68.22
C VAL A 56 48.94 -36.48 -66.85
N VAL A 57 47.61 -36.52 -66.79
CA VAL A 57 46.89 -36.81 -65.54
C VAL A 57 47.19 -38.24 -65.08
N ASP A 58 47.01 -39.23 -65.94
CA ASP A 58 47.15 -40.64 -65.58
C ASP A 58 48.60 -41.07 -65.34
N ASN A 59 49.56 -40.54 -66.10
CA ASN A 59 50.96 -40.98 -66.02
C ASN A 59 51.81 -40.14 -65.05
N ILE A 60 51.37 -38.92 -64.69
CA ILE A 60 52.15 -38.03 -63.82
C ILE A 60 51.35 -37.65 -62.59
N ILE A 61 50.24 -36.93 -62.76
CA ILE A 61 49.55 -36.28 -61.66
C ILE A 61 49.01 -37.32 -60.67
N MET A 62 48.31 -38.34 -61.17
CA MET A 62 47.73 -39.40 -60.36
C MET A 62 48.82 -40.20 -59.60
N PRO A 63 49.90 -40.69 -60.24
CA PRO A 63 51.00 -41.34 -59.52
C PRO A 63 51.65 -40.47 -58.45
N GLN A 64 51.82 -39.16 -58.69
CA GLN A 64 52.38 -38.24 -57.68
C GLN A 64 51.43 -38.02 -56.51
N ILE A 65 50.14 -37.86 -56.78
CA ILE A 65 49.11 -37.76 -55.73
C ILE A 65 49.11 -39.02 -54.87
N LEU A 66 49.08 -40.20 -55.47
CA LEU A 66 49.10 -41.48 -54.74
C LEU A 66 50.37 -41.63 -53.90
N SER A 67 51.53 -41.30 -54.46
CA SER A 67 52.82 -41.41 -53.78
C SER A 67 52.92 -40.46 -52.58
N ILE A 68 52.63 -39.18 -52.79
CA ILE A 68 52.73 -38.15 -51.74
C ILE A 68 51.68 -38.37 -50.66
N SER A 69 50.45 -38.72 -51.04
CA SER A 69 49.39 -39.02 -50.08
C SER A 69 49.76 -40.20 -49.21
N ARG A 70 50.38 -41.24 -49.76
CA ARG A 70 50.87 -42.38 -48.98
C ARG A 70 52.03 -41.99 -48.05
N LEU A 71 53.01 -41.25 -48.55
CA LEU A 71 54.17 -40.81 -47.76
C LEU A 71 53.77 -39.88 -46.62
N LYS A 72 52.98 -38.84 -46.90
CA LYS A 72 52.51 -37.90 -45.89
C LYS A 72 51.45 -38.54 -45.00
N GLY A 73 50.51 -39.29 -45.57
CA GLY A 73 49.40 -39.89 -44.83
C GLY A 73 49.84 -40.92 -43.78
N SER A 74 50.93 -41.64 -44.04
CA SER A 74 51.55 -42.56 -43.07
C SER A 74 52.25 -41.87 -41.90
N ALA A 75 52.49 -40.56 -41.95
CA ALA A 75 53.03 -39.80 -40.83
C ALA A 75 51.97 -39.40 -39.80
N TYR A 76 50.69 -39.37 -40.19
CA TYR A 76 49.56 -38.94 -39.37
C TYR A 76 48.81 -40.13 -38.75
N ARG A 77 48.20 -39.91 -37.59
CA ARG A 77 47.35 -40.93 -36.94
C ARG A 77 45.97 -40.94 -37.57
N ALA A 78 45.27 -42.07 -37.51
CA ALA A 78 43.90 -42.17 -38.02
C ALA A 78 42.93 -41.20 -37.31
N THR A 79 43.18 -40.92 -36.03
CA THR A 79 42.42 -39.93 -35.24
C THR A 79 42.55 -38.52 -35.80
N ASP A 80 43.70 -38.17 -36.36
CA ASP A 80 44.00 -36.81 -36.83
C ASP A 80 43.20 -36.46 -38.09
N PHE A 81 42.73 -37.47 -38.83
CA PHE A 81 41.86 -37.28 -40.00
C PHE A 81 40.38 -37.10 -39.62
N ILE A 82 39.99 -37.48 -38.40
CA ILE A 82 38.64 -37.31 -37.86
C ILE A 82 38.52 -35.93 -37.21
N VAL A 83 39.57 -35.50 -36.51
CA VAL A 83 39.64 -34.20 -35.84
C VAL A 83 40.02 -33.11 -36.85
N GLY A 84 39.23 -32.04 -36.95
CA GLY A 84 39.39 -31.01 -37.97
C GLY A 84 40.79 -30.38 -38.04
N GLU A 85 41.45 -30.17 -36.90
CA GLU A 85 42.79 -29.56 -36.83
C GLU A 85 43.88 -30.41 -37.51
N GLY A 86 43.82 -31.74 -37.34
CA GLY A 86 44.80 -32.65 -37.94
C GLY A 86 44.63 -32.75 -39.46
N ARG A 87 43.37 -32.76 -39.91
CA ARG A 87 43.02 -32.76 -41.34
C ARG A 87 43.50 -31.52 -42.06
N GLU A 88 43.38 -30.35 -41.43
CA GLU A 88 43.84 -29.09 -42.01
C GLU A 88 45.36 -29.08 -42.20
N LYS A 89 46.13 -29.51 -41.18
CA LYS A 89 47.59 -29.62 -41.27
C LYS A 89 48.01 -30.58 -42.39
N PHE A 90 47.37 -31.74 -42.48
CA PHE A 90 47.64 -32.69 -43.55
C PHE A 90 47.33 -32.11 -44.94
N GLN A 91 46.26 -31.33 -45.09
CA GLN A 91 45.92 -30.66 -46.35
C GLN A 91 47.01 -29.66 -46.78
N VAL A 92 47.53 -28.88 -45.84
CA VAL A 92 48.62 -27.92 -46.09
C VAL A 92 49.90 -28.64 -46.51
N ASP A 93 50.31 -29.67 -45.77
CA ASP A 93 51.52 -30.45 -46.06
C ASP A 93 51.44 -31.16 -47.42
N LEU A 94 50.25 -31.66 -47.76
CA LEU A 94 49.99 -32.34 -49.02
C LEU A 94 50.06 -31.35 -50.18
N LYS A 95 49.47 -30.16 -50.03
CA LYS A 95 49.56 -29.08 -51.02
C LYS A 95 51.01 -28.65 -51.27
N GLU A 96 51.78 -28.43 -50.22
CA GLU A 96 53.19 -28.03 -50.33
C GLU A 96 54.06 -29.10 -51.00
N SER A 97 53.82 -30.36 -50.68
CA SER A 97 54.58 -31.47 -51.26
C SER A 97 54.22 -31.70 -52.73
N LEU A 98 52.93 -31.62 -53.07
CA LEU A 98 52.47 -31.72 -54.46
C LEU A 98 52.98 -30.56 -55.31
N SER A 99 52.90 -29.33 -54.80
CA SER A 99 53.37 -28.15 -55.54
C SER A 99 54.87 -28.24 -55.83
N LYS A 100 55.68 -28.66 -54.86
CA LYS A 100 57.13 -28.84 -55.05
C LYS A 100 57.47 -29.90 -56.09
N THR A 101 56.79 -31.05 -56.04
CA THR A 101 57.09 -32.20 -56.92
C THR A 101 56.60 -31.98 -58.35
N LEU A 102 55.44 -31.34 -58.52
CA LEU A 102 54.86 -31.05 -59.84
C LEU A 102 55.51 -29.83 -60.51
N ALA A 103 56.07 -28.90 -59.74
CA ALA A 103 56.85 -27.77 -60.27
C ALA A 103 58.07 -28.22 -61.10
N GLU A 104 58.73 -29.33 -60.75
CA GLU A 104 59.84 -29.89 -61.53
C GLU A 104 59.42 -30.28 -62.96
N ARG A 105 58.13 -30.58 -63.15
CA ARG A 105 57.54 -30.98 -64.43
C ARG A 105 56.77 -29.85 -65.11
N LYS A 106 56.91 -28.61 -64.63
CA LYS A 106 56.23 -27.42 -65.14
C LYS A 106 54.69 -27.48 -65.00
N ILE A 107 54.22 -28.13 -63.93
CA ILE A 107 52.79 -28.19 -63.57
C ILE A 107 52.61 -27.41 -62.26
N VAL A 108 51.79 -26.37 -62.29
CA VAL A 108 51.53 -25.51 -61.13
C VAL A 108 50.30 -26.02 -60.39
N VAL A 109 50.40 -26.24 -59.07
CA VAL A 109 49.27 -26.66 -58.23
C VAL A 109 48.77 -25.47 -57.44
N HIS A 110 47.49 -25.11 -57.61
CA HIS A 110 46.86 -24.01 -56.90
C HIS A 110 46.30 -24.46 -55.56
N ASN A 111 45.52 -25.54 -55.55
CA ASN A 111 44.87 -26.07 -54.36
C ASN A 111 44.84 -27.60 -54.36
N ALA A 112 44.89 -28.17 -53.16
CA ALA A 112 44.59 -29.58 -52.92
C ALA A 112 43.63 -29.64 -51.73
N LEU A 113 42.37 -29.98 -51.97
CA LEU A 113 41.29 -29.98 -50.98
C LEU A 113 40.84 -31.39 -50.71
N ILE A 114 40.75 -31.75 -49.44
CA ILE A 114 40.24 -33.05 -49.02
C ILE A 114 38.73 -32.94 -48.89
N ARG A 115 37.97 -33.79 -49.59
CA ARG A 115 36.49 -33.79 -49.56
C ARG A 115 35.96 -34.74 -48.52
N HIS A 116 36.28 -36.01 -48.67
CA HIS A 116 35.78 -37.07 -47.80
C HIS A 116 36.94 -37.94 -47.31
N VAL A 117 36.86 -38.36 -46.05
CA VAL A 117 37.79 -39.32 -45.47
C VAL A 117 36.98 -40.45 -44.88
N ASN A 118 37.25 -41.65 -45.37
CA ASN A 118 36.70 -42.89 -44.86
C ASN A 118 37.73 -43.55 -43.94
N VAL A 119 37.39 -43.64 -42.66
CA VAL A 119 38.20 -44.27 -41.61
C VAL A 119 37.44 -45.49 -41.09
N PRO A 120 38.11 -46.61 -40.74
CA PRO A 120 37.42 -47.80 -40.24
C PRO A 120 36.57 -47.52 -39.00
N ASP A 121 35.39 -48.17 -38.93
CA ASP A 121 34.44 -48.02 -37.82
C ASP A 121 35.05 -48.33 -36.45
N GLN A 122 36.07 -49.19 -36.40
CA GLN A 122 36.78 -49.58 -35.16
C GLN A 122 37.35 -48.38 -34.38
N ILE A 123 37.69 -47.28 -35.06
CA ILE A 123 38.22 -46.06 -34.42
C ILE A 123 37.13 -45.00 -34.29
N LEU A 124 36.22 -44.93 -35.28
CA LEU A 124 35.12 -43.97 -35.26
C LEU A 124 34.17 -44.23 -34.09
N GLN A 125 33.85 -45.49 -33.78
CA GLN A 125 32.90 -45.84 -32.73
C GLN A 125 33.37 -45.40 -31.33
N PRO A 126 34.60 -45.71 -30.88
CA PRO A 126 35.10 -45.23 -29.58
C PRO A 126 35.13 -43.71 -29.46
N ILE A 127 35.55 -43.00 -30.52
CA ILE A 127 35.60 -41.54 -30.50
C ILE A 127 34.20 -40.96 -30.40
N ARG A 128 33.26 -41.47 -31.20
CA ARG A 128 31.85 -41.04 -31.14
C ARG A 128 31.26 -41.31 -29.76
N GLN A 129 31.52 -42.50 -29.19
CA GLN A 129 31.03 -42.86 -27.86
C GLN A 129 31.63 -41.97 -26.78
N ALA A 130 32.90 -41.61 -26.87
CA ALA A 130 33.55 -40.69 -25.95
C ALA A 130 32.95 -39.28 -26.04
N SER A 131 32.68 -38.78 -27.24
CA SER A 131 31.99 -37.49 -27.44
C SER A 131 30.57 -37.50 -26.88
N ILE A 132 29.80 -38.57 -27.11
CA ILE A 132 28.45 -38.73 -26.57
C ILE A 132 28.50 -38.77 -25.04
N ALA A 133 29.41 -39.57 -24.46
CA ALA A 133 29.55 -39.66 -23.01
C ALA A 133 29.91 -38.30 -22.38
N GLN A 134 30.79 -37.52 -23.02
CA GLN A 134 31.13 -36.18 -22.55
C GLN A 134 29.92 -35.23 -22.61
N GLU A 135 29.13 -35.29 -23.69
CA GLU A 135 27.92 -34.46 -23.84
C GLU A 135 26.81 -34.88 -22.86
N GLU A 136 26.65 -36.18 -22.61
CA GLU A 136 25.74 -36.73 -21.59
C GLU A 136 26.16 -36.30 -20.19
N ASP A 137 27.45 -36.38 -19.85
CA ASP A 137 27.97 -35.94 -18.56
C ASP A 137 27.74 -34.44 -18.33
N LEU A 138 28.05 -33.60 -19.32
CA LEU A 138 27.74 -32.16 -19.28
C LEU A 138 26.24 -31.92 -19.07
N THR A 139 25.40 -32.63 -19.83
CA THR A 139 23.94 -32.52 -19.71
C THR A 139 23.45 -32.95 -18.33
N ASN A 140 24.00 -34.03 -17.77
CA ASN A 140 23.64 -34.54 -16.46
C ASN A 140 24.07 -33.58 -15.34
N GLN A 141 25.24 -32.97 -15.46
CA GLN A 141 25.71 -31.93 -14.53
C GLN A 141 24.78 -30.70 -14.54
N GLU A 142 24.40 -30.21 -15.72
CA GLU A 142 23.48 -29.07 -15.84
C GLU A 142 22.08 -29.39 -15.31
N LYS A 143 21.55 -30.59 -15.59
CA LYS A 143 20.30 -31.07 -15.00
C LYS A 143 20.37 -31.13 -13.47
N GLN A 144 21.46 -31.67 -12.91
CA GLN A 144 21.65 -31.74 -11.46
C GLN A 144 21.76 -30.35 -10.82
N ASN A 145 22.50 -29.43 -11.44
CA ASN A 145 22.63 -28.05 -10.98
C ASN A 145 21.28 -27.31 -11.02
N THR A 146 20.49 -27.52 -12.06
CA THR A 146 19.15 -26.95 -12.19
C THR A 146 18.21 -27.51 -11.12
N ALA A 147 18.22 -28.84 -10.91
CA ALA A 147 17.42 -29.47 -9.87
C ALA A 147 17.80 -28.99 -8.46
N ARG A 148 19.09 -28.84 -8.15
CA ARG A 148 19.58 -28.28 -6.88
C ARG A 148 19.10 -26.84 -6.67
N ARG A 149 19.25 -25.97 -7.68
CA ARG A 149 18.77 -24.58 -7.62
C ARG A 149 17.26 -24.51 -7.42
N GLN A 150 16.50 -25.34 -8.13
CA GLN A 150 15.05 -25.39 -7.97
C GLN A 150 14.64 -25.86 -6.56
N ALA A 151 15.33 -26.87 -6.01
CA ALA A 151 15.09 -27.32 -4.64
C ALA A 151 15.37 -26.22 -3.62
N GLN A 152 16.50 -25.49 -3.76
CA GLN A 152 16.83 -24.34 -2.91
C GLN A 152 15.76 -23.25 -2.98
N LEU A 153 15.36 -22.85 -4.19
CA LEU A 153 14.30 -21.85 -4.39
C LEU A 153 12.98 -22.27 -3.74
N ASN A 154 12.59 -23.54 -3.86
CA ASN A 154 11.37 -24.05 -3.23
C ASN A 154 11.47 -23.99 -1.69
N THR A 155 12.62 -24.35 -1.12
CA THR A 155 12.85 -24.23 0.33
C THR A 155 12.82 -22.77 0.79
N GLU A 156 13.46 -21.87 0.06
CA GLU A 156 13.45 -20.43 0.35
C GLU A 156 12.04 -19.84 0.27
N MET A 157 11.27 -20.16 -0.78
CA MET A 157 9.88 -19.73 -0.90
C MET A 157 9.00 -20.26 0.24
N SER A 158 9.18 -21.52 0.64
CA SER A 158 8.46 -22.09 1.79
C SER A 158 8.79 -21.38 3.09
N LEU A 159 10.06 -21.03 3.32
CA LEU A 159 10.50 -20.27 4.49
C LEU A 159 9.92 -18.85 4.48
N ILE A 160 9.94 -18.17 3.32
CA ILE A 160 9.34 -16.84 3.16
C ILE A 160 7.84 -16.89 3.47
N GLN A 161 7.14 -17.91 2.97
CA GLN A 161 5.70 -18.08 3.24
C GLN A 161 5.45 -18.31 4.74
N GLN A 162 6.23 -19.17 5.39
CA GLN A 162 6.13 -19.41 6.83
C GLN A 162 6.39 -18.12 7.63
N LYS A 163 7.43 -17.35 7.26
CA LYS A 163 7.75 -16.07 7.89
C LYS A 163 6.69 -15.01 7.63
N GLY A 164 6.08 -15.00 6.45
CA GLY A 164 4.95 -14.14 6.13
C GLY A 164 3.77 -14.39 7.06
N GLN A 165 3.40 -15.66 7.27
CA GLN A 165 2.35 -16.05 8.20
C GLN A 165 2.68 -15.67 9.66
N GLU A 166 3.93 -15.86 10.09
CA GLU A 166 4.38 -15.46 11.42
C GLU A 166 4.25 -13.94 11.63
N VAL A 167 4.69 -13.13 10.67
CA VAL A 167 4.58 -11.66 10.73
C VAL A 167 3.13 -11.21 10.71
N GLU A 168 2.26 -11.86 9.94
CA GLU A 168 0.83 -11.56 9.92
C GLU A 168 0.19 -11.81 11.29
N GLN A 169 0.46 -12.96 11.91
CA GLN A 169 -0.01 -13.27 13.26
C GLN A 169 0.52 -12.30 14.32
N GLN A 170 1.81 -11.94 14.24
CA GLN A 170 2.41 -10.94 15.12
C GLN A 170 1.74 -9.57 14.95
N THR A 171 1.44 -9.19 13.70
CA THR A 171 0.76 -7.93 13.39
C THR A 171 -0.65 -7.90 13.98
N GLU A 172 -1.42 -8.99 13.84
CA GLU A 172 -2.75 -9.09 14.44
C GLU A 172 -2.69 -9.04 15.97
N ARG A 173 -1.71 -9.71 16.59
CA ARG A 173 -1.47 -9.61 18.04
C ARG A 173 -1.16 -8.17 18.46
N ILE A 174 -0.27 -7.48 17.76
CA ILE A 174 0.10 -6.09 18.06
C ILE A 174 -1.11 -5.17 17.92
N LYS A 175 -1.90 -5.32 16.83
CA LYS A 175 -3.14 -4.57 16.64
C LYS A 175 -4.12 -4.79 17.80
N ALA A 176 -4.31 -6.03 18.24
CA ALA A 176 -5.18 -6.35 19.36
C ALA A 176 -4.70 -5.72 20.68
N VAL A 177 -3.39 -5.78 20.96
CA VAL A 177 -2.79 -5.15 22.14
C VAL A 177 -2.94 -3.62 22.09
N ILE A 178 -2.64 -2.98 20.95
CA ILE A 178 -2.81 -1.53 20.77
C ILE A 178 -4.26 -1.14 21.00
N ARG A 179 -5.22 -1.88 20.43
CA ARG A 179 -6.65 -1.61 20.62
C ARG A 179 -7.07 -1.73 22.08
N ALA A 180 -6.65 -2.79 22.76
CA ALA A 180 -6.96 -2.97 24.19
C ALA A 180 -6.35 -1.85 25.06
N GLU A 181 -5.11 -1.44 24.77
CA GLU A 181 -4.45 -0.34 25.49
C GLU A 181 -5.13 1.01 25.19
N GLN A 182 -5.56 1.25 23.95
CA GLN A 182 -6.35 2.43 23.58
C GLN A 182 -7.69 2.46 24.32
N GLU A 183 -8.43 1.35 24.36
CA GLU A 183 -9.71 1.25 25.08
C GLU A 183 -9.52 1.50 26.59
N LYS A 184 -8.47 0.94 27.18
CA LYS A 184 -8.08 1.21 28.57
C LYS A 184 -7.76 2.68 28.81
N GLN A 185 -6.93 3.31 27.97
CA GLN A 185 -6.58 4.73 28.08
C GLN A 185 -7.81 5.62 27.96
N VAL A 186 -8.74 5.33 27.04
CA VAL A 186 -10.01 6.05 26.93
C VAL A 186 -10.84 5.89 28.20
N ALA A 187 -10.88 4.70 28.80
CA ALA A 187 -11.61 4.46 30.05
C ALA A 187 -10.99 5.25 31.23
N GLU A 188 -9.66 5.25 31.35
CA GLU A 188 -8.94 6.03 32.37
C GLU A 188 -9.16 7.54 32.19
N ILE A 189 -9.05 8.05 30.96
CA ILE A 189 -9.33 9.46 30.65
C ILE A 189 -10.77 9.83 31.02
N ASN A 190 -11.75 8.98 30.72
CA ASN A 190 -13.15 9.21 31.06
C ASN A 190 -13.36 9.19 32.58
N ALA A 191 -12.74 8.24 33.29
CA ALA A 191 -12.80 8.18 34.75
C ALA A 191 -12.17 9.41 35.41
N ASP A 192 -11.00 9.85 34.94
CA ASP A 192 -10.34 11.06 35.43
C ASP A 192 -11.14 12.33 35.11
N THR A 193 -11.74 12.40 33.93
CA THR A 193 -12.60 13.51 33.51
C THR A 193 -13.83 13.57 34.41
N LEU A 194 -14.48 12.45 34.68
CA LEU A 194 -15.63 12.36 35.59
C LEU A 194 -15.25 12.75 37.02
N LYS A 195 -14.07 12.33 37.49
CA LYS A 195 -13.56 12.72 38.81
C LYS A 195 -13.36 14.24 38.87
N LYS A 196 -12.68 14.83 37.89
CA LYS A 196 -12.48 16.29 37.79
C LYS A 196 -13.79 17.05 37.71
N SER A 197 -14.75 16.60 36.90
CA SER A 197 -16.07 17.24 36.82
C SER A 197 -16.83 17.16 38.14
N SER A 198 -16.73 16.03 38.85
CA SER A 198 -17.35 15.85 40.16
C SER A 198 -16.71 16.74 41.24
N GLU A 199 -15.39 16.89 41.22
CA GLU A 199 -14.66 17.83 42.10
C GLU A 199 -15.07 19.28 41.83
N ILE A 200 -15.16 19.68 40.55
CA ILE A 200 -15.65 21.01 40.15
C ILE A 200 -17.10 21.22 40.63
N ALA A 201 -17.97 20.23 40.44
CA ALA A 201 -19.37 20.31 40.86
C ALA A 201 -19.50 20.43 42.39
N LYS A 202 -18.72 19.63 43.14
CA LYS A 202 -18.62 19.73 44.61
C LYS A 202 -18.20 21.13 45.04
N ARG A 203 -17.10 21.65 44.47
CA ARG A 203 -16.59 22.99 44.81
C ARG A 203 -17.59 24.09 44.44
N THR A 204 -18.30 23.94 43.33
CA THR A 204 -19.38 24.86 42.93
C THR A 204 -20.54 24.82 43.92
N ALA A 205 -20.92 23.63 44.40
CA ALA A 205 -21.96 23.47 45.41
C ALA A 205 -21.56 24.09 46.76
N GLU A 206 -20.31 23.90 47.20
CA GLU A 206 -19.74 24.53 48.39
C GLU A 206 -19.81 26.07 48.30
N ILE A 207 -19.33 26.64 47.18
CA ILE A 207 -19.38 28.10 46.93
C ILE A 207 -20.84 28.61 46.92
N ARG A 208 -21.76 27.87 46.29
CA ARG A 208 -23.19 28.23 46.30
C ARG A 208 -23.78 28.19 47.71
N ALA A 209 -23.43 27.18 48.51
CA ALA A 209 -23.88 27.05 49.89
C ALA A 209 -23.34 28.20 50.76
N GLU A 210 -22.05 28.55 50.63
CA GLU A 210 -21.46 29.72 51.29
C GLU A 210 -22.10 31.03 50.85
N LYS A 211 -22.36 31.19 49.56
CA LYS A 211 -23.08 32.36 49.02
C LYS A 211 -24.47 32.48 49.65
N THR A 212 -25.25 31.40 49.68
CA THR A 212 -26.59 31.38 50.29
C THR A 212 -26.53 31.67 51.79
N ARG A 213 -25.56 31.09 52.51
CA ARG A 213 -25.36 31.34 53.95
C ARG A 213 -25.00 32.80 54.21
N THR A 214 -24.10 33.37 53.42
CA THR A 214 -23.67 34.77 53.54
C THR A 214 -24.80 35.73 53.20
N LEU A 215 -25.53 35.48 52.11
CA LEU A 215 -26.72 36.27 51.76
C LEU A 215 -27.82 36.15 52.82
N GLY A 216 -28.07 34.95 53.34
CA GLY A 216 -29.05 34.71 54.40
C GLY A 216 -28.70 35.43 55.70
N LYS A 217 -27.42 35.40 56.11
CA LYS A 217 -26.92 36.20 57.25
C LYS A 217 -27.11 37.69 57.00
N ALA A 218 -26.66 38.20 55.84
CA ALA A 218 -26.80 39.61 55.51
C ALA A 218 -28.26 40.07 55.49
N GLN A 219 -29.19 39.27 54.94
CA GLN A 219 -30.62 39.57 54.98
C GLN A 219 -31.19 39.55 56.39
N ALA A 220 -30.78 38.58 57.22
CA ALA A 220 -31.18 38.51 58.62
C ALA A 220 -30.65 39.71 59.41
N ASP A 221 -29.40 40.12 59.19
CA ASP A 221 -28.78 41.30 59.82
C ASP A 221 -29.51 42.58 59.39
N VAL A 222 -29.80 42.76 58.10
CA VAL A 222 -30.59 43.89 57.60
C VAL A 222 -31.98 43.92 58.24
N LYS A 223 -32.67 42.77 58.31
CA LYS A 223 -34.00 42.70 58.95
C LYS A 223 -33.90 43.01 60.45
N ALA A 224 -32.91 42.47 61.15
CA ALA A 224 -32.68 42.71 62.56
C ALA A 224 -32.34 44.18 62.84
N TRP A 225 -31.54 44.83 62.00
CA TRP A 225 -31.27 46.27 62.08
C TRP A 225 -32.52 47.10 61.81
N VAL A 226 -33.26 46.82 60.73
CA VAL A 226 -34.49 47.56 60.40
C VAL A 226 -35.56 47.40 61.48
N GLU A 227 -35.81 46.19 61.97
CA GLU A 227 -36.79 45.97 63.04
C GLU A 227 -36.28 46.46 64.39
N GLY A 228 -34.99 46.35 64.67
CA GLY A 228 -34.36 46.94 65.86
C GLY A 228 -34.50 48.46 65.89
N GLU A 229 -34.24 49.15 64.76
CA GLU A 229 -34.44 50.59 64.64
C GLU A 229 -35.92 50.98 64.67
N ARG A 230 -36.84 50.20 64.06
CA ARG A 230 -38.29 50.40 64.24
C ARG A 230 -38.71 50.26 65.70
N ALA A 231 -38.19 49.24 66.40
CA ALA A 231 -38.47 49.03 67.81
C ALA A 231 -37.94 50.17 68.68
N LYS A 232 -36.73 50.69 68.38
CA LYS A 232 -36.20 51.91 69.02
C LYS A 232 -37.07 53.13 68.73
N GLY A 233 -37.51 53.32 67.48
CA GLY A 233 -38.41 54.41 67.10
C GLY A 233 -39.75 54.34 67.83
N LEU A 234 -40.33 53.15 67.96
CA LEU A 234 -41.54 52.91 68.76
C LEU A 234 -41.28 53.20 70.25
N LYS A 235 -40.14 52.77 70.81
CA LYS A 235 -39.77 53.13 72.19
C LYS A 235 -39.68 54.64 72.40
N MET A 236 -39.04 55.37 71.48
CA MET A 236 -38.98 56.84 71.54
C MET A 236 -40.39 57.45 71.48
N GLN A 237 -41.31 56.91 70.66
CA GLN A 237 -42.70 57.37 70.64
C GLN A 237 -43.42 57.09 71.96
N THR A 238 -43.29 55.89 72.54
CA THR A 238 -43.89 55.56 73.84
C THR A 238 -43.33 56.44 74.96
N ASP A 239 -42.03 56.76 74.92
CA ASP A 239 -41.39 57.64 75.89
C ASP A 239 -41.93 59.08 75.83
N VAL A 240 -42.32 59.58 74.64
CA VAL A 240 -42.98 60.89 74.46
C VAL A 240 -44.40 60.92 75.06
N PHE A 241 -45.15 59.82 74.98
CA PHE A 241 -46.50 59.73 75.54
C PHE A 241 -46.52 59.41 77.05
N GLY A 242 -45.40 58.99 77.63
CA GLY A 242 -45.23 58.78 79.08
C GLY A 242 -45.88 57.52 79.67
N ASP A 243 -46.85 56.92 78.98
CA ASP A 243 -47.50 55.65 79.37
C ASP A 243 -47.70 54.74 78.15
N SER A 244 -47.22 53.50 78.25
CA SER A 244 -47.25 52.48 77.18
C SER A 244 -48.68 52.10 76.78
N SER A 245 -49.63 52.21 77.73
CA SER A 245 -51.05 51.91 77.50
C SER A 245 -51.77 53.01 76.69
N ALA A 246 -51.37 54.27 76.86
CA ALA A 246 -51.93 55.41 76.14
C ALA A 246 -51.56 55.37 74.64
N PHE A 247 -50.31 55.02 74.32
CA PHE A 247 -49.86 54.89 72.93
C PHE A 247 -50.60 53.75 72.20
N ALA A 248 -50.81 52.60 72.85
CA ALA A 248 -51.51 51.47 72.24
C ALA A 248 -52.98 51.79 71.90
N LEU A 249 -53.67 52.56 72.76
CA LEU A 249 -55.04 53.03 72.50
C LEU A 249 -55.08 54.04 71.33
N TRP A 250 -54.09 54.93 71.24
CA TRP A 250 -53.97 55.87 70.12
C TRP A 250 -53.65 55.16 68.78
N GLU A 251 -52.72 54.19 68.78
CA GLU A 251 -52.39 53.41 67.59
C GLU A 251 -53.58 52.54 67.14
N PHE A 252 -54.29 51.92 68.09
CA PHE A 252 -55.49 51.12 67.82
C PHE A 252 -56.62 51.95 67.19
N SER A 253 -56.93 53.11 67.77
CA SER A 253 -57.97 54.01 67.24
C SER A 253 -57.59 54.58 65.86
N SER A 254 -56.30 54.87 65.64
CA SER A 254 -55.82 55.43 64.37
C SER A 254 -55.71 54.38 63.24
N ARG A 255 -55.54 53.09 63.56
CA ARG A 255 -55.45 51.99 62.58
C ARG A 255 -56.74 51.19 62.42
N LEU A 256 -57.79 51.51 63.17
CA LEU A 256 -59.07 50.84 63.04
C LEU A 256 -59.63 51.08 61.64
N ASN A 257 -59.99 49.99 60.95
CA ASN A 257 -60.68 50.09 59.67
C ASN A 257 -61.99 50.89 59.89
N PRO A 258 -62.22 52.00 59.17
CA PRO A 258 -63.38 52.87 59.39
C PRO A 258 -64.74 52.17 59.21
N GLU A 259 -64.79 50.92 58.74
CA GLU A 259 -66.02 50.15 58.52
C GLU A 259 -66.45 49.23 59.68
N ILE A 260 -65.73 49.19 60.81
CA ILE A 260 -66.08 48.29 61.93
C ILE A 260 -67.31 48.80 62.70
N ARG A 261 -68.39 47.99 62.73
CA ARG A 261 -69.60 48.23 63.54
C ARG A 261 -69.53 47.44 64.85
N VAL A 262 -69.53 48.13 65.99
CA VAL A 262 -69.55 47.51 67.34
C VAL A 262 -71.00 47.42 67.82
N ASN A 263 -71.47 46.20 68.08
CA ASN A 263 -72.82 45.94 68.60
C ASN A 263 -72.70 45.56 70.09
N LEU A 264 -73.25 46.39 70.98
CA LEU A 264 -73.20 46.19 72.44
C LEU A 264 -74.50 45.49 72.89
N ILE A 265 -74.39 44.23 73.32
CA ILE A 265 -75.55 43.44 73.80
C ILE A 265 -75.50 43.41 75.33
N HIS A 266 -76.53 43.96 75.99
CA HIS A 266 -76.69 43.96 77.45
C HIS A 266 -77.72 42.89 77.85
N ALA A 267 -77.39 42.00 78.80
CA ALA A 267 -78.22 40.87 79.20
C ALA A 267 -78.65 40.97 80.68
N GLY A 268 -79.96 41.13 80.92
CA GLY A 268 -80.63 41.13 82.23
C GLY A 268 -82.09 40.63 82.09
N GLU A 269 -82.63 40.02 83.15
CA GLU A 269 -83.76 39.07 83.14
C GLU A 269 -85.16 39.65 82.80
N GLY A 270 -85.86 39.01 81.84
CA GLY A 270 -87.33 38.96 81.79
C GLY A 270 -88.04 39.78 80.69
N THR A 271 -88.55 39.05 79.69
CA THR A 271 -89.56 39.39 78.65
C THR A 271 -89.13 40.01 77.31
N LEU A 272 -89.63 39.31 76.28
CA LEU A 272 -89.89 39.63 74.87
C LEU A 272 -89.18 40.82 74.20
N TRP A 273 -88.30 40.44 73.27
CA TRP A 273 -88.13 40.99 71.93
C TRP A 273 -89.13 42.08 71.54
N THR A 274 -88.64 43.31 71.47
CA THR A 274 -89.07 44.26 70.47
C THR A 274 -87.85 44.91 69.84
N ASP A 275 -87.75 44.64 68.54
CA ASP A 275 -86.93 45.34 67.58
C ASP A 275 -87.28 46.83 67.62
N LEU A 276 -86.28 47.69 67.82
CA LEU A 276 -86.42 49.10 67.50
C LEU A 276 -85.12 49.59 66.86
N GLU A 277 -84.99 49.22 65.58
CA GLU A 277 -84.25 50.00 64.61
C GLU A 277 -84.63 51.49 64.75
N LYS A 278 -83.61 52.33 64.96
CA LYS A 278 -83.58 53.81 64.89
C LYS A 278 -83.63 54.55 66.24
N ALA A 279 -82.45 54.67 66.86
CA ALA A 279 -82.06 55.87 67.60
C ALA A 279 -80.81 56.48 66.95
N THR A 280 -81.02 57.37 65.98
CA THR A 280 -79.98 58.26 65.46
C THR A 280 -79.82 59.45 66.40
N ILE A 281 -78.66 59.57 67.02
CA ILE A 281 -78.21 60.79 67.71
C ILE A 281 -77.72 61.75 66.62
N GLY A 282 -78.61 62.59 66.10
CA GLY A 282 -78.21 63.53 65.08
C GLY A 282 -79.34 64.24 64.35
N GLU A 283 -80.38 64.65 65.08
CA GLU A 283 -81.20 65.84 64.75
C GLU A 283 -82.17 66.15 65.91
N LEU A 284 -81.62 66.59 67.04
CA LEU A 284 -82.15 67.79 67.69
C LEU A 284 -81.38 68.96 67.05
N GLY A 285 -82.01 69.63 66.09
CA GLY A 285 -81.66 70.99 65.69
C GLY A 285 -80.98 71.18 64.32
N GLY A 286 -81.79 71.39 63.28
CA GLY A 286 -81.60 72.56 62.42
C GLY A 286 -81.04 72.38 61.00
N ALA A 287 -81.92 72.00 60.07
CA ALA A 287 -82.15 72.61 58.75
C ALA A 287 -80.98 72.87 57.77
N ALA A 288 -81.20 72.37 56.55
CA ALA A 288 -81.20 73.11 55.27
C ALA A 288 -80.25 72.57 54.18
N MET A 289 -80.91 72.16 53.09
CA MET A 289 -80.50 72.28 51.69
C MET A 289 -79.61 71.15 51.12
N LEU A 290 -80.23 70.28 50.30
CA LEU A 290 -80.14 70.28 48.82
C LEU A 290 -78.93 69.47 48.31
N ARG A 291 -78.96 68.69 47.23
CA ARG A 291 -79.96 68.31 46.22
C ARG A 291 -79.19 67.56 45.13
N LYS A 292 -79.71 66.39 44.70
CA LYS A 292 -79.48 65.70 43.40
C LYS A 292 -78.04 65.20 43.12
N GLY A 293 -77.81 64.06 42.48
CA GLY A 293 -78.72 63.10 41.85
C GLY A 293 -77.95 61.91 41.23
N ARG A 294 -78.71 60.83 41.02
CA ARG A 294 -78.57 59.63 40.15
C ARG A 294 -77.77 59.85 38.84
N TYR A 295 -77.17 58.89 38.10
CA TYR A 295 -77.17 57.41 37.88
C TYR A 295 -76.06 57.15 36.78
N PRO A 296 -75.87 55.98 36.09
CA PRO A 296 -75.83 54.56 36.47
C PRO A 296 -74.65 53.74 35.84
N ALA A 297 -74.66 52.43 36.13
CA ALA A 297 -73.87 51.28 35.63
C ALA A 297 -74.07 50.98 34.10
N PRO A 298 -73.50 49.92 33.42
CA PRO A 298 -73.14 48.60 33.95
C PRO A 298 -71.98 47.77 33.32
N ASN A 299 -71.79 46.62 33.97
CA ASN A 299 -71.04 45.36 33.78
C ASN A 299 -71.33 44.60 32.43
N PRO A 300 -70.98 43.31 32.21
CA PRO A 300 -69.70 42.55 32.28
C PRO A 300 -69.45 41.61 31.03
N GLY A 301 -68.35 40.85 31.00
CA GLY A 301 -68.36 39.45 30.52
C GLY A 301 -67.42 38.97 29.39
N MET A 302 -66.50 38.06 29.77
CA MET A 302 -66.04 36.81 29.11
C MET A 302 -65.27 36.73 27.75
N ALA A 303 -64.19 35.93 27.82
CA ALA A 303 -63.82 34.80 26.94
C ALA A 303 -62.84 34.93 25.73
N THR A 304 -61.72 34.21 25.90
CA THR A 304 -61.07 33.23 24.96
C THR A 304 -60.11 33.64 23.83
N LYS A 305 -59.07 32.77 23.70
CA LYS A 305 -58.46 32.14 22.49
C LYS A 305 -57.29 32.83 21.76
N GLY A 306 -56.25 32.03 21.47
CA GLY A 306 -55.55 32.05 20.18
C GLY A 306 -54.02 32.09 20.17
N LEU A 307 -53.38 30.99 19.75
CA LEU A 307 -52.01 30.92 19.19
C LEU A 307 -51.92 31.66 17.83
N PRO A 308 -50.70 32.01 17.35
CA PRO A 308 -50.07 31.20 16.28
C PRO A 308 -48.52 31.11 16.29
N MET A 309 -47.99 30.05 15.69
CA MET A 309 -46.75 30.01 14.85
C MET A 309 -47.21 29.89 13.36
N PRO A 310 -46.41 30.03 12.27
CA PRO A 310 -44.93 29.92 12.13
C PRO A 310 -44.24 30.90 11.13
N GLU A 311 -42.90 30.90 11.04
CA GLU A 311 -42.20 31.34 9.82
C GLU A 311 -40.93 30.51 9.54
N LYS A 312 -40.73 30.22 8.25
CA LYS A 312 -39.72 29.36 7.63
C LYS A 312 -38.43 30.14 7.37
N ASP A 313 -37.28 29.45 7.40
CA ASP A 313 -36.21 29.76 6.44
C ASP A 313 -35.47 28.50 5.96
N SER A 314 -35.16 28.54 4.66
CA SER A 314 -34.65 27.53 3.72
C SER A 314 -33.26 26.93 4.03
N ALA A 315 -33.03 25.62 3.87
CA ALA A 315 -32.39 24.95 2.71
C ALA A 315 -31.05 25.61 2.25
N ARG A 316 -29.88 25.00 2.57
CA ARG A 316 -29.07 24.04 1.74
C ARG A 316 -28.36 24.67 0.54
N PRO A 317 -27.27 24.09 -0.02
CA PRO A 317 -26.67 22.76 0.20
C PRO A 317 -25.60 22.69 1.28
#